data_AF-A0A519UX19-F1
#
_entry.id   AF-A0A519UX19-F1
#
_cell.length_a   1.000
_cell.length_b   1.000
_cell.length_c   1.000
_cell.angle_alpha   90.00
_cell.angle_beta   90.00
_cell.angle_gamma   90.00
#
_symmetry.space_group_name_H-M   'P 1'
#
loop_
_entity.id
_entity.type
_entity.pdbx_description
1 polymer ?
#
loop_
_entity_poly.entity_id
_entity_poly.type
_entity_poly.pdbx_seq_one_letter_code
_entity_poly.pdbx_strand_id
1 'polypeptide(L)'
;MKNLKKVSLGLAALVVAFGLVFSMSAFRNHQNKVIKTSSYWQFTGDDITQVRDYTKYVKITNPEAPSCEEGSDIPCVLATPEAVNSPELLEEHLLDDDNFINDQAVLDASMYKREAPTR
;
A
#
# COMPACT_ATOMS: atom_id res chain seq x y z
N MET A 1 26.67 29.40 51.45
CA MET A 1 26.27 29.08 50.06
C MET A 1 26.00 27.58 49.91
N LYS A 2 24.76 27.09 50.10
CA LYS A 2 24.37 25.70 49.75
C LYS A 2 22.86 25.62 49.48
N ASN A 3 22.38 26.11 48.33
CA ASN A 3 20.97 25.95 47.90
C ASN A 3 20.83 25.59 46.41
N LEU A 4 21.80 24.87 45.84
CA LEU A 4 21.80 24.47 44.42
C LEU A 4 21.39 23.00 44.17
N LYS A 5 21.01 22.22 45.19
CA LYS A 5 20.66 20.80 45.04
C LYS A 5 19.16 20.49 44.88
N LYS A 6 18.27 21.48 44.99
CA LYS A 6 16.81 21.23 44.94
C LYS A 6 16.16 21.44 43.57
N VAL A 7 16.86 22.03 42.60
CA VAL A 7 16.25 22.41 41.30
C VAL A 7 16.39 21.30 40.24
N SER A 8 17.33 20.36 40.39
CA SER A 8 17.57 19.30 39.39
C SER A 8 16.63 18.10 39.48
N LEU A 9 15.89 17.93 40.58
CA LEU A 9 14.99 16.79 40.79
C LEU A 9 13.57 17.02 40.25
N GLY A 10 13.14 18.27 40.07
CA GLY A 10 11.84 18.59 39.47
C GLY A 10 11.83 18.49 37.94
N LEU A 11 12.99 18.66 37.28
CA LEU A 11 13.10 18.67 35.83
C LEU A 11 13.04 17.25 35.23
N ALA A 12 13.56 16.25 35.93
CA ALA A 12 13.57 14.85 35.46
C ALA A 12 12.16 14.23 35.41
N ALA A 13 11.26 14.64 36.29
CA ALA A 13 9.87 14.17 36.30
C ALA A 13 9.05 14.74 35.12
N LEU A 14 9.38 15.94 34.64
CA LEU A 14 8.69 16.56 33.51
C LEU A 14 9.01 15.82 32.20
N VAL A 15 10.26 15.40 32.00
CA VAL A 15 10.69 14.71 30.77
C VAL A 15 10.08 13.30 30.64
N VAL A 16 9.84 12.61 31.76
CA VAL A 16 9.16 11.30 31.74
C VAL A 16 7.65 11.45 31.47
N ALA A 17 7.01 12.52 31.94
CA ALA A 17 5.59 12.79 31.69
C ALA A 17 5.30 13.18 30.22
N PHE A 18 6.23 13.86 29.55
CA PHE A 18 6.10 14.20 28.12
C PHE A 18 6.64 13.10 27.17
N GLY A 19 7.46 12.16 27.66
CA GLY A 19 8.01 11.06 26.85
C GLY A 19 7.03 9.92 26.55
N LEU A 20 5.95 9.79 27.33
CA LEU A 20 4.96 8.70 27.16
C LEU A 20 3.78 9.06 26.24
N VAL A 21 3.72 10.29 25.71
CA VAL A 21 2.59 10.74 24.86
C VAL A 21 2.78 10.38 23.38
N PHE A 22 3.94 9.84 23.00
CA PHE A 22 4.28 9.59 21.59
C PHE A 22 4.20 8.12 21.13
N SER A 23 3.85 7.17 21.99
CA SER A 23 3.86 5.75 21.62
C SER A 23 2.51 5.16 21.15
N MET A 24 1.49 5.96 20.86
CA MET A 24 0.19 5.44 20.40
C MET A 24 -0.36 6.03 19.09
N SER A 25 0.49 6.56 18.21
CA SER A 25 0.10 6.80 16.81
C SER A 25 0.27 5.56 15.91
N ALA A 26 0.49 4.38 16.50
CA ALA A 26 0.71 3.12 15.78
C ALA A 26 -0.54 2.21 15.68
N PHE A 27 -1.71 2.66 16.10
CA PHE A 27 -2.96 2.10 15.60
C PHE A 27 -3.44 2.92 14.42
N ARG A 28 -2.67 2.82 13.33
CA ARG A 28 -3.22 3.03 12.00
C ARG A 28 -4.26 1.93 11.83
N ASN A 29 -5.48 2.24 12.27
CA ASN A 29 -6.64 1.39 12.15
C ASN A 29 -6.91 1.22 10.64
N HIS A 30 -6.17 0.30 10.02
CA HIS A 30 -6.39 -0.23 8.68
C HIS A 30 -7.68 -1.08 8.62
N GLN A 31 -8.61 -0.88 9.57
CA GLN A 31 -9.93 -1.50 9.57
C GLN A 31 -11.05 -0.49 9.44
N ASN A 32 -10.79 0.71 8.91
CA ASN A 32 -11.77 1.32 8.02
C ASN A 32 -11.67 0.64 6.65
N LYS A 33 -11.91 -0.68 6.64
CA LYS A 33 -12.37 -1.41 5.47
C LYS A 33 -13.80 -0.91 5.26
N VAL A 34 -13.91 0.34 4.81
CA VAL A 34 -14.99 0.73 3.91
C VAL A 34 -15.02 -0.44 2.94
N ILE A 35 -16.15 -1.14 2.88
CA ILE A 35 -16.42 -2.04 1.77
C ILE A 35 -16.54 -1.09 0.57
N LYS A 36 -15.40 -0.55 0.13
CA LYS A 36 -15.24 0.08 -1.15
C LYS A 36 -15.39 -1.13 -2.03
N THR A 37 -16.55 -1.26 -2.62
CA THR A 37 -16.66 -1.79 -3.97
C THR A 37 -15.34 -1.51 -4.69
N SER A 38 -14.56 -2.57 -4.89
CA SER A 38 -13.27 -2.48 -5.58
C SER A 38 -13.49 -2.98 -6.98
N SER A 39 -12.88 -2.29 -7.94
CA SER A 39 -12.69 -2.87 -9.26
C SER A 39 -11.45 -3.75 -9.20
N TYR A 40 -11.55 -4.94 -9.78
CA TYR A 40 -10.44 -5.89 -9.81
C TYR A 40 -9.90 -6.00 -11.23
N TRP A 41 -8.59 -5.95 -11.34
CA TRP A 41 -7.87 -5.96 -12.60
C TRP A 41 -6.81 -7.05 -12.56
N GLN A 42 -6.93 -8.03 -13.44
CA GLN A 42 -5.95 -9.09 -13.61
C GLN A 42 -4.84 -8.63 -14.53
N PHE A 43 -3.60 -8.68 -14.06
CA PHE A 43 -2.43 -8.40 -14.87
C PHE A 43 -2.09 -9.61 -15.77
N THR A 44 -1.93 -9.35 -17.07
CA THR A 44 -1.61 -10.33 -18.10
C THR A 44 -0.21 -10.13 -18.68
N GLY A 45 0.54 -9.13 -18.21
CA GLY A 45 1.94 -8.93 -18.57
C GLY A 45 2.86 -9.91 -17.86
N ASP A 46 4.06 -10.04 -18.41
CA ASP A 46 5.05 -11.04 -18.00
C ASP A 46 6.28 -10.41 -17.31
N ASP A 47 6.27 -9.09 -17.15
CA ASP A 47 7.41 -8.32 -16.66
C ASP A 47 6.94 -7.13 -15.81
N ILE A 48 7.72 -6.81 -14.78
CA ILE A 48 7.45 -5.70 -13.86
C ILE A 48 7.43 -4.34 -14.57
N THR A 49 8.18 -4.19 -15.67
CA THR A 49 8.21 -2.95 -16.48
C THR A 49 6.91 -2.70 -17.23
N GLN A 50 6.03 -3.70 -17.31
CA GLN A 50 4.74 -3.59 -18.00
C GLN A 50 3.58 -3.25 -17.05
N VAL A 51 3.82 -3.13 -15.74
CA VAL A 51 2.73 -2.99 -14.75
C VAL A 51 1.99 -1.65 -14.82
N ARG A 52 2.55 -0.65 -15.50
CA ARG A 52 1.87 0.61 -15.80
C ARG A 52 1.19 0.64 -17.17
N ASP A 53 1.37 -0.39 -17.97
CA ASP A 53 0.66 -0.55 -19.23
C ASP A 53 -0.74 -1.09 -18.95
N TYR A 54 -1.75 -0.22 -18.99
CA TYR A 54 -3.14 -0.58 -18.74
C TYR A 54 -3.65 -1.67 -19.70
N THR A 55 -3.06 -1.80 -20.90
CA THR A 55 -3.46 -2.82 -21.88
C THR A 55 -3.10 -4.23 -21.43
N LYS A 56 -2.23 -4.35 -20.42
CA LYS A 56 -1.89 -5.59 -19.73
C LYS A 56 -2.81 -5.89 -18.56
N TYR A 57 -3.97 -5.23 -18.46
CA TYR A 57 -4.95 -5.50 -17.44
C TYR A 57 -6.30 -5.88 -18.04
N VAL A 58 -6.91 -6.91 -17.45
CA VAL A 58 -8.27 -7.35 -17.78
C VAL A 58 -9.13 -7.20 -16.55
N LYS A 59 -10.27 -6.52 -16.68
CA LYS A 59 -11.21 -6.37 -15.57
C LYS A 59 -11.85 -7.72 -15.24
N ILE A 60 -11.83 -8.09 -13.97
CA ILE A 60 -12.40 -9.34 -13.46
C ILE A 60 -13.47 -9.03 -12.39
N THR A 61 -14.42 -9.95 -12.22
CA THR A 61 -15.47 -9.85 -11.20
C THR A 61 -15.14 -10.61 -9.92
N ASN A 62 -14.33 -11.66 -10.02
CA ASN A 62 -13.83 -12.43 -8.89
C ASN A 62 -12.32 -12.22 -8.75
N PRO A 63 -11.83 -11.68 -7.62
CA PRO A 63 -10.40 -11.46 -7.43
C PRO A 63 -9.61 -12.76 -7.19
N GLU A 64 -10.25 -13.83 -6.69
CA GLU A 64 -9.63 -15.14 -6.53
C GLU A 64 -9.52 -15.82 -7.90
N ALA A 65 -8.57 -15.38 -8.72
CA ALA A 65 -8.26 -15.98 -10.00
C ALA A 65 -7.29 -17.17 -9.79
N PRO A 66 -7.63 -18.40 -10.23
CA PRO A 66 -6.81 -19.58 -10.01
C PRO A 66 -5.44 -19.55 -10.73
N SER A 67 -5.24 -18.60 -11.66
CA SER A 67 -3.98 -18.43 -12.40
C SER A 67 -2.96 -17.52 -11.70
N CYS A 68 -3.26 -17.04 -10.49
CA CYS A 68 -2.27 -16.39 -9.63
C CYS A 68 -1.49 -17.45 -8.87
N GLU A 69 -0.53 -18.09 -9.53
CA GLU A 69 0.47 -18.92 -8.84
C GLU A 69 1.18 -18.07 -7.77
N GLU A 70 1.52 -18.66 -6.63
CA GLU A 70 2.16 -17.93 -5.54
C GLU A 70 3.56 -17.46 -5.99
N GLY A 71 3.83 -16.15 -5.83
CA GLY A 71 5.12 -15.55 -6.13
C GLY A 71 5.17 -14.09 -5.73
N SER A 72 6.26 -13.38 -6.07
CA SER A 72 6.47 -11.98 -5.67
C SER A 72 6.98 -11.05 -6.76
N ASP A 73 7.23 -11.55 -7.96
CA ASP A 73 8.00 -10.81 -8.98
C ASP A 73 7.13 -9.84 -9.78
N ILE A 74 5.89 -10.24 -10.08
CA ILE A 74 4.94 -9.45 -10.87
C ILE A 74 3.55 -9.46 -10.23
N PRO A 75 2.74 -8.41 -10.47
CA PRO A 75 1.38 -8.38 -9.96
C PRO A 75 0.53 -9.43 -10.65
N CYS A 76 -0.47 -9.96 -9.95
CA CYS A 76 -1.46 -10.83 -10.55
C CYS A 76 -2.85 -10.17 -10.54
N VAL A 77 -3.28 -9.66 -9.39
CA VAL A 77 -4.55 -8.94 -9.27
C VAL A 77 -4.32 -7.63 -8.54
N LEU A 78 -4.72 -6.54 -9.18
CA LEU A 78 -4.75 -5.20 -8.61
C LEU A 78 -6.18 -4.87 -8.19
N ALA A 79 -6.35 -4.40 -6.96
CA ALA A 79 -7.61 -3.89 -6.45
C ALA A 79 -7.56 -2.35 -6.48
N THR A 80 -8.46 -1.74 -7.26
CA THR A 80 -8.56 -0.29 -7.39
C THR A 80 -9.89 0.21 -6.80
N PRO A 81 -10.05 1.52 -6.57
CA PRO A 81 -11.34 2.09 -6.19
C PRO A 81 -12.44 1.76 -7.21
N GLU A 82 -13.71 1.63 -6.80
CA GLU A 82 -14.85 1.36 -7.70
C GLU A 82 -14.90 2.30 -8.90
N ALA A 83 -14.53 3.57 -8.69
CA ALA A 83 -14.52 4.58 -9.74
C ALA A 83 -13.58 4.21 -10.89
N VAL A 84 -12.50 3.47 -10.64
CA VAL A 84 -11.55 2.99 -11.64
C VAL A 84 -12.14 1.74 -12.31
N ASN A 85 -13.14 1.95 -13.14
CA ASN A 85 -13.96 0.89 -13.73
C ASN A 85 -13.89 0.78 -15.27
N SER A 86 -13.08 1.60 -15.92
CA SER A 86 -12.77 1.55 -17.35
C SER A 86 -11.25 1.54 -17.60
N PRO A 87 -10.78 1.11 -18.78
CA PRO A 87 -9.36 1.11 -19.12
C PRO A 87 -8.70 2.49 -19.03
N GLU A 88 -9.41 3.55 -19.45
CA GLU A 88 -8.90 4.92 -19.42
C GLU A 88 -8.69 5.41 -17.98
N LEU A 89 -9.64 5.11 -17.09
CA LEU A 89 -9.54 5.45 -15.67
C LEU A 89 -8.45 4.62 -14.96
N LEU A 90 -8.20 3.39 -15.44
CA LEU A 90 -7.08 2.58 -14.93
C LEU A 90 -5.75 3.17 -15.36
N GLU A 91 -5.62 3.60 -16.62
CA GLU A 91 -4.42 4.27 -17.12
C GLU A 91 -4.11 5.53 -16.29
N GLU A 92 -5.10 6.41 -16.10
CA GLU A 92 -4.97 7.58 -15.23
C GLU A 92 -4.54 7.19 -13.81
N HIS A 93 -5.16 6.13 -13.25
CA HIS A 93 -4.85 5.67 -11.90
C HIS A 93 -3.42 5.10 -11.77
N LEU A 94 -2.93 4.37 -12.78
CA LEU A 94 -1.59 3.77 -12.81
C LEU A 94 -0.47 4.80 -13.04
N LEU A 95 -0.78 5.87 -13.78
CA LEU A 95 0.19 6.93 -14.13
C LEU A 95 0.21 8.09 -13.13
N ASP A 96 -0.77 8.18 -12.24
CA ASP A 96 -0.83 9.19 -11.18
C ASP A 96 0.17 8.88 -10.06
N ASP A 97 1.18 9.74 -9.89
CA ASP A 97 2.24 9.62 -8.88
C ASP A 97 1.71 9.71 -7.43
N ASP A 98 0.53 10.30 -7.21
CA ASP A 98 -0.11 10.32 -5.89
C ASP A 98 -0.65 8.92 -5.52
N ASN A 99 -0.97 8.08 -6.52
CA ASN A 99 -1.37 6.68 -6.32
C ASN A 99 -0.16 5.75 -6.34
N PHE A 100 0.72 5.89 -7.34
CA PHE A 100 1.89 5.04 -7.53
C PHE A 100 3.08 5.85 -8.02
N ILE A 101 4.14 5.92 -7.21
CA ILE A 101 5.38 6.63 -7.57
C ILE A 101 6.31 5.88 -8.54
N ASN A 102 6.23 4.55 -8.58
CA ASN A 102 6.99 3.70 -9.50
C ASN A 102 6.31 2.32 -9.71
N ASP A 103 6.90 1.46 -10.55
CA ASP A 103 6.37 0.13 -10.86
C ASP A 103 6.30 -0.76 -9.61
N GLN A 104 7.28 -0.64 -8.72
CA GLN A 104 7.31 -1.38 -7.46
C GLN A 104 6.12 -1.02 -6.56
N ALA A 105 5.67 0.24 -6.56
CA ALA A 105 4.50 0.66 -5.81
C ALA A 105 3.20 -0.02 -6.32
N VAL A 106 3.08 -0.26 -7.64
CA VAL A 106 1.96 -1.00 -8.23
C VAL A 106 2.01 -2.46 -7.79
N LEU A 107 3.19 -3.08 -7.86
CA LEU A 107 3.40 -4.44 -7.37
C LEU A 107 3.07 -4.56 -5.88
N ASP A 108 3.53 -3.64 -5.04
CA ASP A 108 3.29 -3.66 -3.58
C ASP A 108 1.83 -3.45 -3.20
N ALA A 109 1.08 -2.69 -4.00
CA ALA A 109 -0.36 -2.49 -3.83
C ALA A 109 -1.21 -3.64 -4.37
N SER A 110 -0.61 -4.58 -5.11
CA SER A 110 -1.35 -5.69 -5.70
C SER A 110 -1.86 -6.65 -4.64
N MET A 111 -3.10 -7.05 -4.80
CA MET A 111 -3.79 -7.96 -3.88
C MET A 111 -3.20 -9.38 -3.96
N TYR A 112 -2.87 -9.80 -5.17
CA TYR A 112 -2.16 -11.04 -5.44
C TYR A 112 -0.96 -10.77 -6.35
N LYS A 113 0.09 -11.55 -6.16
CA LYS A 113 1.36 -11.50 -6.90
C LYS A 113 1.66 -12.90 -7.44
N ARG A 114 2.45 -12.98 -8.50
CA ARG A 114 2.87 -14.24 -9.13
C ARG A 114 4.34 -14.18 -9.54
N GLU A 115 4.94 -15.35 -9.74
CA GLU A 115 6.29 -15.44 -10.29
C GLU A 115 6.30 -14.95 -11.75
N ALA A 116 7.39 -14.30 -12.14
CA ALA A 116 7.57 -13.94 -13.54
C ALA A 116 7.84 -15.22 -14.36
N PRO A 117 7.23 -15.39 -15.55
CA PRO A 117 7.48 -16.57 -16.35
C PRO A 117 8.96 -16.66 -16.74
N THR A 118 9.57 -17.82 -16.47
CA THR A 118 10.93 -18.13 -16.95
C THR A 118 10.91 -18.19 -18.47
N ARG A 119 11.60 -17.25 -19.13
CA ARG A 119 11.81 -17.22 -20.59
C ARG A 119 12.77 -18.30 -21.07
#